data_AF-A0A0N1NE26-F1
#
_entry.id   AF-A0A0N1NE26-F1
#
_cell.length_a   1.000
_cell.length_b   1.000
_cell.length_c   1.000
_cell.angle_alpha   90.00
_cell.angle_beta   90.00
_cell.angle_gamma   90.00
#
_symmetry.space_group_name_H-M   'P 1'
#
loop_
_entity.id
_entity.type
_entity.pdbx_description
1 polymer ?
#
loop_
_entity_poly.entity_id
_entity_poly.type
_entity_poly.pdbx_seq_one_letter_code
_entity_poly.pdbx_strand_id
1 'polypeptide(L)'
;MATDVRLVRLYVSSFVNGTEDDTPNVVGGNPNSPFHLMLQADASAQAGDNKYAYTLIISARSTSGSTTTFAPQTHNEQAGVPALDWSKVTPGANNGYTKQSTYQINASDFQANGLYEFIGVLRLGDGSVSTVRSNEFFIA
;
A
#
# COMPACT_ATOMS: atom_id res chain seq x y z
N MET A 1 -14.85 -20.75 -6.90
CA MET A 1 -14.75 -20.15 -5.55
C MET A 1 -14.19 -18.76 -5.75
N ALA A 2 -14.85 -17.72 -5.20
CA ALA A 2 -14.40 -16.34 -5.40
C ALA A 2 -13.08 -16.11 -4.66
N THR A 3 -12.11 -15.51 -5.34
CA THR A 3 -10.83 -15.12 -4.76
C THR A 3 -10.98 -13.78 -4.07
N ASP A 4 -10.92 -13.77 -2.73
CA ASP A 4 -11.25 -12.60 -1.92
C ASP A 4 -10.00 -11.87 -1.38
N VAL A 5 -8.89 -11.87 -2.13
CA VAL A 5 -7.75 -11.01 -1.77
C VAL A 5 -8.05 -9.59 -2.23
N ARG A 6 -8.04 -8.65 -1.30
CA ARG A 6 -8.36 -7.25 -1.60
C ARG A 6 -7.47 -6.29 -0.83
N LEU A 7 -7.16 -5.16 -1.46
CA LEU A 7 -6.58 -4.02 -0.77
C LEU A 7 -7.67 -3.36 0.09
N VAL A 8 -7.34 -3.08 1.34
CA VAL A 8 -8.27 -2.53 2.33
C VAL A 8 -7.88 -1.13 2.74
N ARG A 9 -6.57 -0.86 2.80
CA ARG A 9 -6.05 0.45 3.17
C ARG A 9 -4.78 0.75 2.39
N LEU A 10 -4.64 2.00 1.99
CA LEU A 10 -3.41 2.59 1.51
C LEU A 10 -3.35 3.98 2.14
N TYR A 11 -2.23 4.36 2.74
CA TYR A 11 -2.09 5.68 3.35
C TYR A 11 -0.62 6.05 3.49
N VAL A 12 -0.34 7.34 3.46
CA VAL A 12 1.00 7.85 3.75
C VAL A 12 1.16 7.93 5.27
N SER A 13 2.33 7.56 5.78
CA SER A 13 2.71 7.81 7.17
C SER A 13 4.07 8.48 7.27
N SER A 14 4.29 9.22 8.36
CA SER A 14 5.56 9.87 8.65
C SER A 14 5.92 9.66 10.11
N PHE A 15 7.21 9.59 10.42
CA PHE A 15 7.67 9.50 11.80
C PHE A 15 8.09 10.88 12.28
N VAL A 16 7.39 11.40 13.28
CA VAL A 16 7.74 12.65 13.95
C VAL A 16 8.10 12.34 15.39
N ASN A 17 9.36 12.61 15.77
CA ASN A 17 9.88 12.38 17.13
C ASN A 17 9.68 10.94 17.65
N GLY A 18 9.72 9.93 16.77
CA GLY A 18 9.55 8.52 17.12
C GLY A 18 8.10 8.03 17.19
N THR A 19 7.12 8.90 16.92
CA THR A 19 5.71 8.54 16.79
C THR A 19 5.31 8.48 15.32
N GLU A 20 4.60 7.42 14.92
CA GLU A 20 4.00 7.32 13.59
C GLU A 20 2.76 8.22 13.52
N ASP A 21 2.74 9.15 12.56
CA ASP A 21 1.55 9.85 12.11
C ASP A 21 1.02 9.14 10.87
N ASP A 22 -0.16 8.51 11.00
CA ASP A 22 -0.88 7.76 9.96
C ASP A 22 -1.77 8.65 9.06
N THR A 23 -1.74 9.97 9.29
CA THR A 23 -2.54 10.97 8.56
C THR A 23 -1.76 12.25 8.21
N PRO A 24 -0.48 12.17 7.80
CA PRO A 24 0.27 13.37 7.48
C PRO A 24 -0.29 13.97 6.19
N ASN A 25 -0.72 15.23 6.28
CA ASN A 25 -1.15 16.00 5.11
C ASN A 25 0.05 16.69 4.43
N VAL A 26 1.21 16.73 5.09
CA VAL A 26 2.44 17.34 4.59
C VAL A 26 3.60 16.39 4.88
N VAL A 27 4.38 16.07 3.85
CA VAL A 27 5.58 15.23 3.92
C VAL A 27 6.70 15.86 3.08
N GLY A 28 7.92 15.34 3.19
CA GLY A 28 8.98 15.70 2.25
C GLY A 28 9.57 17.11 2.37
N GLY A 29 9.41 17.80 3.50
CA GLY A 29 10.00 19.14 3.74
C GLY A 29 11.53 19.24 3.63
N ASN A 30 12.19 18.11 3.33
CA ASN A 30 13.51 18.04 2.74
C ASN A 30 13.45 16.97 1.63
N PRO A 31 13.99 17.21 0.41
CA PRO A 31 14.03 16.23 -0.68
C PRO A 31 14.65 14.88 -0.29
N ASN A 32 15.51 14.87 0.74
CA ASN A 32 16.18 13.68 1.25
C ASN A 32 15.45 13.03 2.44
N SER A 33 14.31 13.57 2.89
CA SER A 33 13.53 12.98 3.98
C SER A 33 12.60 11.92 3.41
N PRO A 34 12.89 10.62 3.61
CA PRO A 34 11.94 9.59 3.23
C PRO A 34 10.68 9.70 4.09
N PHE A 35 9.56 9.31 3.52
CA PHE A 35 8.32 9.03 4.24
C PHE A 35 7.86 7.62 3.90
N HIS A 36 6.78 7.16 4.53
CA HIS A 36 6.32 5.78 4.36
C HIS A 36 4.97 5.73 3.68
N LEU A 37 4.77 4.69 2.88
CA LEU A 37 3.48 4.29 2.34
C LEU A 37 3.09 2.97 3.01
N MET A 38 1.96 2.99 3.69
CA MET A 38 1.40 1.86 4.40
C MET A 38 0.29 1.25 3.57
N LEU A 39 0.38 -0.06 3.32
CA LEU A 39 -0.60 -0.83 2.57
C LEU A 39 -1.10 -1.99 3.43
N GLN A 40 -2.42 -2.15 3.49
CA GLN A 40 -3.06 -3.32 4.09
C GLN A 40 -3.86 -4.08 3.04
N ALA A 41 -3.64 -5.39 2.99
CA ALA A 41 -4.40 -6.32 2.17
C ALA A 41 -4.99 -7.44 3.05
N ASP A 42 -6.23 -7.84 2.76
CA ASP A 42 -6.91 -8.91 3.47
C ASP A 42 -7.28 -10.04 2.51
N ALA A 43 -7.27 -11.27 3.01
CA ALA A 43 -7.74 -12.47 2.31
C ALA A 43 -8.75 -13.20 3.21
N SER A 44 -9.98 -13.42 2.74
CA SER A 44 -11.07 -13.99 3.56
C SER A 44 -11.00 -15.53 3.73
N ALA A 45 -10.23 -16.22 2.87
CA ALA A 45 -10.18 -17.68 2.85
C ALA A 45 -9.17 -18.27 3.85
N GLN A 46 -9.54 -19.42 4.42
CA GLN A 46 -8.72 -20.22 5.32
C GLN A 46 -7.44 -20.68 4.59
N ALA A 47 -6.26 -20.27 5.04
CA ALA A 47 -5.02 -20.71 4.38
C ALA A 47 -4.74 -22.18 4.67
N GLY A 48 -4.34 -22.85 3.60
CA GLY A 48 -4.22 -24.29 3.52
C GLY A 48 -4.67 -24.75 2.13
N ASP A 49 -5.82 -24.25 1.66
CA ASP A 49 -6.46 -24.80 0.47
C ASP A 49 -6.24 -23.97 -0.80
N ASN A 50 -6.08 -22.65 -0.72
CA ASN A 50 -5.82 -21.84 -1.92
C ASN A 50 -4.77 -20.76 -1.68
N LYS A 51 -3.60 -20.96 -2.30
CA LYS A 51 -2.57 -19.93 -2.43
C LYS A 51 -2.87 -19.10 -3.66
N TYR A 52 -3.05 -17.80 -3.51
CA TYR A 52 -3.39 -16.93 -4.64
C TYR A 52 -2.19 -16.07 -5.03
N ALA A 53 -1.68 -16.27 -6.24
CA ALA A 53 -0.75 -15.34 -6.84
C ALA A 53 -1.48 -14.04 -7.18
N TYR A 54 -0.91 -12.91 -6.77
CA TYR A 54 -1.39 -11.59 -7.16
C TYR A 54 -0.23 -10.69 -7.55
N THR A 55 -0.53 -9.72 -8.40
CA THR A 55 0.37 -8.63 -8.76
C THR A 55 -0.13 -7.35 -8.10
N LEU A 56 0.65 -6.82 -7.17
CA LEU A 56 0.45 -5.50 -6.57
C LEU A 56 1.22 -4.46 -7.39
N ILE A 57 0.53 -3.40 -7.80
CA ILE A 57 1.10 -2.26 -8.52
C ILE A 57 0.85 -1.02 -7.67
N ILE A 58 1.91 -0.31 -7.33
CA ILE A 58 1.85 0.97 -6.62
C ILE A 58 2.32 2.05 -7.58
N SER A 59 1.51 3.08 -7.74
CA SER A 59 1.83 4.24 -8.57
C SER A 59 1.47 5.51 -7.82
N ALA A 60 2.09 6.63 -8.20
CA ALA A 60 1.72 7.93 -7.68
C ALA A 60 1.16 8.80 -8.81
N ARG A 61 0.24 9.70 -8.45
CA ARG A 61 -0.24 10.75 -9.36
C ARG A 61 -0.28 12.09 -8.66
N SER A 62 -0.10 13.16 -9.42
CA SER A 62 -0.40 14.50 -8.93
C SER A 62 -1.89 14.79 -9.05
N THR A 63 -2.47 15.37 -8.00
CA THR A 63 -3.83 15.91 -8.01
C THR A 63 -3.85 17.42 -8.25
N SER A 64 -2.70 18.10 -8.12
CA SER A 64 -2.52 19.53 -8.42
C SER A 64 -2.05 19.85 -9.84
N GLY A 65 -1.75 18.83 -10.66
CA GLY A 65 -1.20 19.00 -12.02
C GLY A 65 0.33 19.15 -12.05
N SER A 66 1.01 18.90 -10.94
CA SER A 66 2.48 18.83 -10.86
C SER A 66 3.00 17.52 -11.47
N THR A 67 4.32 17.43 -11.69
CA THR A 67 4.95 16.21 -12.19
C THR A 67 5.52 15.36 -11.06
N THR A 68 5.44 14.04 -11.20
CA THR A 68 6.16 13.08 -10.36
C THR A 68 7.05 12.19 -11.23
N THR A 69 8.25 11.88 -10.75
CA THR A 69 9.17 10.91 -11.34
C THR A 69 9.09 9.55 -10.64
N PHE A 70 8.12 9.36 -9.75
CA PHE A 70 7.92 8.11 -9.05
C PHE A 70 7.68 6.97 -10.05
N ALA A 71 8.63 6.03 -10.09
CA ALA A 71 8.51 4.85 -10.92
C ALA A 71 7.49 3.88 -10.30
N PRO A 72 6.45 3.44 -11.04
CA PRO A 72 5.50 2.46 -10.52
C PRO A 72 6.22 1.20 -10.04
N GLN A 73 5.90 0.78 -8.82
CA GLN A 73 6.45 -0.44 -8.22
C GLN A 73 5.51 -1.61 -8.50
N THR A 74 6.06 -2.75 -8.90
CA THR A 74 5.28 -3.97 -9.18
C THR A 74 5.83 -5.13 -8.36
N HIS A 75 4.97 -5.74 -7.55
CA HIS A 75 5.29 -6.86 -6.68
C HIS A 75 4.43 -8.06 -7.05
N ASN A 76 5.07 -9.19 -7.39
CA ASN A 76 4.39 -10.45 -7.61
C ASN A 76 4.48 -11.27 -6.32
N GLU A 77 3.34 -11.51 -5.70
CA GLU A 77 3.27 -12.05 -4.35
C GLU A 77 2.22 -13.15 -4.24
N GLN A 78 2.18 -13.82 -3.10
CA GLN A 78 1.27 -14.93 -2.85
C GLN A 78 0.57 -14.76 -1.49
N ALA A 79 -0.76 -14.72 -1.50
CA ALA A 79 -1.57 -14.64 -0.29
C ALA A 79 -1.62 -15.99 0.44
N GLY A 80 -1.71 -15.96 1.77
CA GLY A 80 -1.85 -17.15 2.61
C GLY A 80 -0.53 -17.90 2.87
N VAL A 81 0.63 -17.28 2.59
CA VAL A 81 1.95 -17.78 2.96
C VAL A 81 2.46 -17.01 4.17
N PRO A 82 2.46 -17.59 5.39
CA PRO A 82 2.88 -16.88 6.60
C PRO A 82 4.31 -16.34 6.58
N ALA A 83 5.19 -16.94 5.78
CA ALA A 83 6.57 -16.50 5.60
C ALA A 83 6.72 -15.26 4.68
N LEU A 84 5.65 -14.76 4.07
CA LEU A 84 5.64 -13.60 3.16
C LEU A 84 4.81 -12.43 3.73
N ASP A 85 4.95 -12.19 5.03
CA ASP A 85 4.29 -11.10 5.79
C ASP A 85 2.76 -11.17 5.88
N TRP A 86 2.16 -12.33 5.56
CA TRP A 86 0.75 -12.59 5.81
C TRP A 86 0.56 -13.16 7.22
N SER A 87 -0.01 -12.37 8.11
CA SER A 87 -0.38 -12.79 9.46
C SER A 87 -1.81 -13.33 9.48
N LYS A 88 -2.04 -14.40 10.24
CA LYS A 88 -3.38 -14.95 10.45
C LYS A 88 -4.14 -14.02 11.40
N VAL A 89 -5.39 -13.70 11.08
CA VAL A 89 -6.27 -13.02 12.03
C VAL A 89 -6.60 -14.00 13.17
N THR A 90 -6.20 -13.66 14.40
CA THR A 90 -6.35 -14.47 15.63
C THR A 90 -7.83 -14.78 15.94
N PRO A 91 -8.17 -15.82 16.73
CA PRO A 91 -9.43 -16.54 16.61
C PRO A 91 -10.63 -15.70 17.09
N GLY A 92 -11.54 -15.42 16.15
CA GLY A 92 -12.80 -14.75 16.37
C GLY A 92 -13.52 -14.51 15.04
N ALA A 93 -14.31 -15.50 14.62
CA ALA A 93 -15.25 -15.48 13.47
C ALA A 93 -14.69 -15.46 12.03
N ASN A 94 -13.50 -14.92 11.73
CA ASN A 94 -13.00 -14.85 10.36
C ASN A 94 -11.71 -15.66 10.15
N ASN A 95 -11.78 -16.68 9.29
CA ASN A 95 -10.65 -17.52 8.88
C ASN A 95 -9.69 -16.80 7.89
N GLY A 96 -9.44 -15.51 8.09
CA GLY A 96 -8.71 -14.66 7.15
C GLY A 96 -7.25 -14.43 7.49
N TYR A 97 -6.54 -13.87 6.51
CA TYR A 97 -5.16 -13.41 6.64
C TYR A 97 -5.11 -11.91 6.33
N THR A 98 -4.20 -11.20 6.99
CA THR A 98 -3.91 -9.80 6.69
C THR A 98 -2.41 -9.63 6.45
N LYS A 99 -2.08 -8.81 5.47
CA LYS A 99 -0.71 -8.36 5.20
C LYS A 99 -0.66 -6.86 5.39
N GLN A 100 0.34 -6.43 6.16
CA GLN A 100 0.69 -5.03 6.32
C GLN A 100 2.08 -4.83 5.71
N SER A 101 2.20 -3.86 4.82
CA SER A 101 3.45 -3.54 4.11
C SER A 101 3.78 -2.08 4.26
N THR A 102 5.04 -1.81 4.53
CA THR A 102 5.60 -0.48 4.64
C THR A 102 6.59 -0.28 3.50
N TYR A 103 6.34 0.71 2.65
CA TYR A 103 7.23 1.09 1.57
C TYR A 103 7.88 2.43 1.91
N GLN A 104 9.20 2.48 1.91
CA GLN A 104 9.92 3.74 2.02
C GLN A 104 9.85 4.49 0.69
N ILE A 105 9.43 5.75 0.73
CA ILE A 105 9.26 6.63 -0.41
C ILE A 105 10.21 7.81 -0.29
N ASN A 106 10.89 8.16 -1.39
CA ASN A 106 11.75 9.33 -1.43
C ASN A 106 10.94 10.56 -1.84
N ALA A 107 11.02 11.63 -1.03
CA ALA A 107 10.36 12.89 -1.36
C ALA A 107 10.88 13.51 -2.68
N SER A 108 12.14 13.22 -3.05
CA SER A 108 12.76 13.65 -4.30
C SER A 108 12.04 13.17 -5.58
N ASP A 109 11.21 12.12 -5.49
CA ASP A 109 10.43 11.60 -6.63
C ASP A 109 9.23 12.51 -6.98
N PHE A 110 9.03 13.58 -6.21
CA PHE A 110 7.92 14.49 -6.32
C PHE A 110 8.41 15.92 -6.43
N GLN A 111 7.79 16.71 -7.30
CA GLN A 111 8.05 18.13 -7.35
C GLN A 111 7.53 18.80 -6.07
N ALA A 112 8.38 19.63 -5.45
CA ALA A 112 8.02 20.42 -4.29
C ALA A 112 6.83 21.35 -4.55
N ASN A 113 6.08 21.64 -3.49
CA ASN A 113 4.82 22.36 -3.50
C ASN A 113 3.71 21.70 -4.35
N GLY A 114 3.76 20.37 -4.51
CA GLY A 114 2.74 19.59 -5.22
C GLY A 114 1.86 18.78 -4.28
N LEU A 115 0.63 18.51 -4.71
CA LEU A 115 -0.28 17.55 -4.08
C LEU A 115 -0.28 16.25 -4.88
N TYR A 116 -0.18 15.14 -4.15
CA TYR A 116 -0.09 13.80 -4.72
C TYR A 116 -0.91 12.81 -3.91
N GLU A 117 -1.23 11.69 -4.54
CA GLU A 117 -1.76 10.49 -3.88
C GLU A 117 -1.12 9.25 -4.52
N PHE A 118 -1.09 8.16 -3.76
CA PHE A 118 -0.76 6.84 -4.28
C PHE A 118 -2.03 6.10 -4.69
N ILE A 119 -1.89 5.30 -5.76
CA ILE A 119 -2.88 4.34 -6.22
C ILE A 119 -2.25 2.96 -6.10
N GLY A 120 -2.86 2.10 -5.29
CA GLY A 120 -2.56 0.69 -5.19
C GLY A 120 -3.56 -0.12 -6.02
N VAL A 121 -3.06 -0.98 -6.89
CA VAL A 121 -3.87 -1.91 -7.69
C VAL A 121 -3.38 -3.33 -7.44
N LEU A 122 -4.26 -4.20 -6.98
CA LEU A 122 -4.00 -5.62 -6.82
C LEU A 122 -4.77 -6.38 -7.91
N ARG A 123 -4.03 -7.14 -8.73
CA ARG A 123 -4.58 -8.01 -9.78
C ARG A 123 -4.39 -9.46 -9.41
N LEU A 124 -5.47 -10.22 -9.39
CA LEU A 124 -5.45 -11.65 -9.12
C LEU A 124 -5.33 -12.44 -10.44
N GLY A 125 -4.79 -13.65 -10.35
CA GLY A 125 -4.63 -14.54 -11.51
C GLY A 125 -5.95 -14.96 -12.17
N ASP A 126 -7.08 -14.80 -11.47
CA ASP A 126 -8.44 -15.03 -11.99
C ASP A 126 -9.01 -13.82 -12.76
N GLY A 127 -8.25 -12.72 -12.85
CA GLY A 127 -8.66 -11.47 -13.49
C GLY A 127 -9.35 -10.48 -12.57
N SER A 128 -9.60 -10.84 -11.30
CA SER A 128 -10.17 -9.93 -10.31
C SER A 128 -9.21 -8.78 -10.00
N VAL A 129 -9.74 -7.56 -9.83
CA VAL A 129 -8.95 -6.35 -9.57
C VAL A 129 -9.49 -5.63 -8.34
N SER A 130 -8.60 -5.32 -7.39
CA SER A 130 -8.87 -4.46 -6.24
C SER A 130 -8.04 -3.18 -6.37
N THR A 131 -8.64 -2.03 -6.09
CA THR A 131 -7.97 -0.72 -6.19
C THR A 131 -8.25 0.10 -4.95
N VAL A 132 -7.22 0.73 -4.39
CA VAL A 132 -7.30 1.68 -3.27
C VAL A 132 -6.46 2.91 -3.57
N ARG A 133 -6.80 4.02 -2.92
CA ARG A 133 -6.06 5.28 -3.00
C ARG A 133 -5.60 5.67 -1.61
N SER A 134 -4.43 6.31 -1.52
CA SER A 134 -4.00 6.93 -0.28
C SER A 134 -4.79 8.20 0.01
N ASN A 135 -4.64 8.73 1.23
CA ASN A 135 -4.86 10.14 1.47
C ASN A 135 -3.98 10.99 0.54
N GLU A 136 -4.44 12.19 0.22
CA GLU A 136 -3.59 13.17 -0.44
C GLU A 136 -2.49 13.63 0.53
N PHE A 137 -1.32 13.91 -0.02
CA PHE A 137 -0.19 14.45 0.72
C PHE A 137 0.46 15.58 -0.09
N PHE A 138 0.87 16.61 0.63
CA PHE A 138 1.60 17.74 0.09
C PHE A 138 3.11 17.51 0.27
N ILE A 139 3.89 17.79 -0.77
CA ILE A 139 5.35 17.81 -0.69
C ILE A 139 5.78 19.24 -0.41
N ALA A 140 6.29 19.48 0.80
CA ALA A 140 6.79 20.80 1.22
C ALA A 140 8.13 21.18 0.56
#